data_AF-A0A521VJM5-F1
#
_entry.id   AF-A0A521VJM5-F1
#
_cell.length_a   1.000
_cell.length_b   1.000
_cell.length_c   1.000
_cell.angle_alpha   90.00
_cell.angle_beta   90.00
_cell.angle_gamma   90.00
#
_symmetry.space_group_name_H-M   'P 1'
#
loop_
_entity.id
_entity.type
_entity.pdbx_description
1 polymer ?
#
loop_
_entity_poly.entity_id
_entity_poly.type
_entity_poly.pdbx_seq_one_letter_code
_entity_poly.pdbx_strand_id
1 'polypeptide(L)'
;MRVDQLLQRVQADPEAAPPDWVELRAEIQDEHARATTAEARVALLGTFNALMDLVERSSIVPENLATFRQTRLRDYRQMVLREAQIGEHVCTETLDAVTRREVDAGRLSPDDELRQRAVREMAAPHPTRAQLMAMDAQRRAQASQLTQTQPASRWRRALTWWRRT
;
A
#
# COMPACT_ATOMS: atom_id res chain seq x y z
N MET A 1 13.78 -0.49 -8.36
CA MET A 1 15.04 -0.28 -7.60
C MET A 1 15.02 -1.20 -6.39
N ARG A 2 16.15 -1.80 -5.97
CA ARG A 2 16.12 -2.73 -4.82
C ARG A 2 16.06 -1.98 -3.49
N VAL A 3 15.49 -2.61 -2.46
CA VAL A 3 15.36 -2.05 -1.09
C VAL A 3 16.70 -1.53 -0.57
N ASP A 4 17.79 -2.27 -0.76
CA ASP A 4 19.13 -1.88 -0.30
C ASP A 4 19.63 -0.58 -0.94
N GLN A 5 19.29 -0.34 -2.21
CA GLN A 5 19.68 0.88 -2.93
C GLN A 5 18.92 2.10 -2.39
N LEU A 6 17.64 1.92 -2.05
CA LEU A 6 16.83 2.94 -1.39
C LEU A 6 17.39 3.27 -0.01
N LEU A 7 17.71 2.24 0.78
CA LEU A 7 18.30 2.42 2.11
C LEU A 7 19.63 3.17 2.04
N GLN A 8 20.52 2.78 1.12
CA GLN A 8 21.80 3.45 0.92
C GLN A 8 21.64 4.93 0.55
N ARG A 9 20.67 5.28 -0.31
CA ARG A 9 20.40 6.68 -0.67
C ARG A 9 19.92 7.49 0.53
N VAL A 10 19.02 6.94 1.35
CA VAL A 10 18.55 7.59 2.58
C VAL A 10 19.67 7.76 3.61
N GLN A 11 20.62 6.81 3.66
CA GLN A 11 21.73 6.82 4.61
C GLN A 11 22.99 7.57 4.11
N ALA A 12 22.97 8.09 2.89
CA ALA A 12 24.16 8.70 2.28
C ALA A 12 24.64 9.94 3.05
N ASP A 13 23.69 10.73 3.57
CA ASP A 13 23.96 11.85 4.48
C ASP A 13 22.94 11.80 5.63
N PRO A 14 23.36 11.45 6.86
CA PRO A 14 22.46 11.36 8.01
C PRO A 14 22.03 12.73 8.56
N GLU A 15 22.64 13.83 8.10
CA GLU A 15 22.36 15.19 8.59
C GLU A 15 21.49 15.98 7.61
N ALA A 16 21.44 15.59 6.34
CA ALA A 16 20.68 16.28 5.32
C ALA A 16 19.77 15.32 4.53
N ALA A 17 18.50 15.69 4.40
CA ALA A 17 17.62 15.00 3.48
C ALA A 17 18.14 15.15 2.03
N PRO A 18 18.02 14.09 1.21
CA PRO A 18 18.33 14.18 -0.22
C PRO A 18 17.50 15.28 -0.91
N PRO A 19 18.08 16.01 -1.88
CA PRO A 19 17.36 17.08 -2.59
C PRO A 19 16.15 16.54 -3.38
N ASP A 20 16.16 15.26 -3.74
CA ASP A 20 15.13 14.50 -4.46
C ASP A 20 14.28 13.62 -3.52
N TRP A 21 14.09 14.05 -2.26
CA TRP A 21 13.36 13.25 -1.26
C TRP A 21 11.90 12.98 -1.66
N VAL A 22 11.28 13.83 -2.48
CA VAL A 22 9.89 13.64 -2.96
C VAL A 22 9.82 12.45 -3.91
N GLU A 23 10.76 12.37 -4.85
CA GLU A 23 10.90 11.25 -5.77
C GLU A 23 11.24 9.97 -5.01
N LEU A 24 12.19 10.03 -4.06
CA LEU A 24 12.54 8.90 -3.20
C LEU A 24 11.35 8.38 -2.39
N ARG A 25 10.52 9.27 -1.82
CA ARG A 25 9.28 8.90 -1.13
C ARG A 25 8.35 8.11 -2.04
N ALA A 26 8.15 8.57 -3.28
CA ALA A 26 7.31 7.87 -4.25
C ALA A 26 7.90 6.50 -4.63
N GLU A 27 9.22 6.42 -4.85
CA GLU A 27 9.91 5.17 -5.15
C GLU A 27 9.77 4.14 -4.02
N ILE A 28 9.89 4.56 -2.75
CA ILE A 28 9.68 3.69 -1.59
C ILE A 28 8.24 3.17 -1.56
N GLN A 29 7.25 4.04 -1.81
CA GLN A 29 5.84 3.65 -1.81
C GLN A 29 5.50 2.67 -2.94
N ASP A 30 6.10 2.85 -4.12
CA ASP A 30 5.95 1.97 -5.28
C ASP A 30 6.61 0.60 -5.06
N GLU A 31 7.83 0.58 -4.53
CA GLU A 31 8.50 -0.68 -4.20
C GLU A 31 7.75 -1.42 -3.07
N HIS A 32 7.19 -0.69 -2.09
CA HIS A 32 6.37 -1.30 -1.04
C HIS A 32 5.09 -1.94 -1.63
N ALA A 33 4.49 -1.30 -2.63
CA ALA A 33 3.34 -1.85 -3.34
C ALA A 33 3.66 -3.17 -4.06
N ARG A 34 4.87 -3.28 -4.61
CA ARG A 34 5.34 -4.45 -5.38
C ARG A 34 5.93 -5.55 -4.51
N ALA A 35 6.33 -5.24 -3.28
CA ALA A 35 6.97 -6.18 -2.38
C ALA A 35 6.08 -7.40 -2.07
N THR A 36 6.61 -8.60 -2.27
CA THR A 36 5.89 -9.87 -2.06
C THR A 36 6.23 -10.55 -0.74
N THR A 37 7.25 -10.08 -0.03
CA THR A 37 7.69 -10.63 1.26
C THR A 37 7.42 -9.64 2.40
N ALA A 38 7.16 -10.18 3.60
CA ALA A 38 6.98 -9.36 4.80
C ALA A 38 8.26 -8.60 5.16
N GLU A 39 9.42 -9.25 5.03
CA GLU A 39 10.73 -8.65 5.32
C GLU A 39 11.01 -7.42 4.45
N ALA A 40 10.77 -7.50 3.13
CA ALA A 40 10.96 -6.36 2.24
C ALA A 40 10.02 -5.20 2.58
N ARG A 41 8.76 -5.49 2.94
CA ARG A 41 7.79 -4.48 3.36
C ARG A 41 8.19 -3.79 4.66
N VAL A 42 8.68 -4.54 5.65
CA VAL A 42 9.21 -4.00 6.90
C VAL A 42 10.40 -3.10 6.63
N ALA A 43 11.36 -3.55 5.82
CA ALA A 43 12.53 -2.76 5.47
C ALA A 43 12.12 -1.44 4.78
N LEU A 44 11.18 -1.48 3.84
CA LEU A 44 10.68 -0.29 3.14
C LEU A 44 9.91 0.68 4.06
N LEU A 45 9.13 0.19 5.02
CA LEU A 45 8.52 1.04 6.06
C LEU A 45 9.58 1.71 6.95
N GLY A 46 10.63 0.98 7.30
CA GLY A 46 11.79 1.53 8.01
C GLY A 46 12.48 2.64 7.21
N THR A 47 12.78 2.38 5.94
CA THR A 47 13.39 3.34 5.02
C THR A 47 12.52 4.58 4.82
N PHE A 48 11.20 4.42 4.67
CA PHE A 48 10.26 5.53 4.61
C PHE A 48 10.35 6.42 5.85
N ASN A 49 10.30 5.82 7.05
CA ASN A 49 10.35 6.60 8.28
C ASN A 49 11.69 7.33 8.44
N ALA A 50 12.80 6.67 8.15
CA ALA A 50 14.12 7.30 8.19
C ALA A 50 14.21 8.51 7.24
N LEU A 51 13.71 8.39 6.00
CA LEU A 51 13.68 9.50 5.05
C LEU A 51 12.82 10.65 5.58
N MET A 52 11.61 10.35 6.07
CA MET A 52 10.70 11.38 6.58
C MET A 52 11.25 12.07 7.83
N ASP A 53 11.97 11.35 8.70
CA ASP A 53 12.65 11.91 9.86
C ASP A 53 13.77 12.89 9.46
N LEU A 54 14.53 12.57 8.40
CA LEU A 54 15.54 13.48 7.85
C LEU A 54 14.87 14.75 7.31
N VAL A 55 13.87 14.58 6.43
CA VAL A 55 13.14 15.69 5.81
C VAL A 55 12.53 16.61 6.86
N GLU A 56 11.90 16.05 7.88
CA GLU A 56 11.28 16.82 8.97
C GLU A 56 12.30 17.69 9.71
N ARG A 57 13.51 17.17 9.97
CA ARG A 57 14.57 17.90 10.69
C ARG A 57 15.30 18.92 9.83
N SER A 58 15.56 18.61 8.56
CA SER A 58 16.48 19.40 7.73
C SER A 58 15.79 20.33 6.72
N SER A 59 14.55 20.04 6.33
CA SER A 59 13.95 20.62 5.11
C SER A 59 12.59 21.27 5.31
N ILE A 60 11.87 20.92 6.39
CA ILE A 60 10.54 21.46 6.66
C ILE A 60 10.63 22.66 7.61
N VAL A 61 10.12 23.81 7.16
CA VAL A 61 10.01 25.01 8.00
C VAL A 61 8.91 24.85 9.07
N PRO A 62 9.03 25.49 10.24
CA PRO A 62 8.12 25.28 11.37
C PRO A 62 6.63 25.44 11.03
N GLU A 63 6.29 26.38 10.17
CA GLU A 63 4.90 26.69 9.79
C GLU A 63 4.24 25.54 9.02
N ASN A 64 5.04 24.70 8.35
CA ASN A 64 4.57 23.56 7.55
C ASN A 64 4.63 22.22 8.29
N LEU A 65 5.17 22.21 9.52
CA LEU A 65 5.48 20.99 10.26
C LEU A 65 4.23 20.13 10.57
N ALA A 66 3.12 20.78 10.94
CA ALA A 66 1.88 20.08 11.25
C ALA A 66 1.30 19.37 10.00
N THR A 67 1.24 20.08 8.87
CA THR A 67 0.77 19.54 7.58
C THR A 67 1.67 18.42 7.08
N PHE A 68 2.99 18.57 7.24
CA PHE A 68 3.96 17.54 6.90
C PHE A 68 3.73 16.27 7.72
N ARG A 69 3.64 16.38 9.04
CA ARG A 69 3.38 15.24 9.94
C ARG A 69 2.07 14.53 9.63
N GLN A 70 1.02 15.28 9.33
CA GLN A 70 -0.27 14.71 8.93
C GLN A 70 -0.15 13.93 7.61
N THR A 71 0.55 14.49 6.63
CA THR A 71 0.79 13.84 5.33
C THR A 71 1.62 12.56 5.49
N ARG A 72 2.71 12.64 6.25
CA ARG A 72 3.57 11.51 6.62
C ARG A 72 2.75 10.39 7.26
N LEU A 73 1.92 10.72 8.24
CA LEU A 73 1.10 9.73 8.95
C LEU A 73 0.08 9.07 8.01
N ARG A 74 -0.57 9.85 7.15
CA ARG A 74 -1.52 9.32 6.16
C ARG A 74 -0.86 8.31 5.22
N ASP A 75 0.30 8.66 4.67
CA ASP A 75 1.04 7.78 3.76
C ASP A 75 1.48 6.49 4.44
N TYR A 76 2.01 6.62 5.66
CA TYR A 76 2.44 5.49 6.46
C TYR A 76 1.28 4.53 6.76
N ARG A 77 0.12 5.06 7.17
CA ARG A 77 -1.11 4.28 7.36
C ARG A 77 -1.54 3.59 6.07
N GLN A 78 -1.40 4.24 4.91
CA GLN A 78 -1.73 3.62 3.63
C GLN A 78 -0.80 2.44 3.28
N MET A 79 0.51 2.57 3.55
CA MET A 79 1.46 1.46 3.39
C MET A 79 1.09 0.29 4.32
N VAL A 80 0.82 0.55 5.60
CA VAL A 80 0.38 -0.48 6.57
C VAL A 80 -0.91 -1.18 6.11
N LEU A 81 -1.93 -0.42 5.70
CA LEU A 81 -3.19 -0.97 5.20
C LEU A 81 -3.00 -1.89 3.99
N ARG A 82 -2.05 -1.55 3.10
CA ARG A 82 -1.73 -2.35 1.93
C ARG A 82 -1.13 -3.71 2.28
N GLU A 83 -0.46 -3.87 3.42
CA GLU A 83 0.00 -5.19 3.88
C GLU A 83 -1.14 -6.11 4.27
N ALA A 84 -2.22 -5.54 4.80
CA ALA A 84 -3.40 -6.27 5.21
C ALA A 84 -4.41 -6.52 4.06
N GLN A 85 -4.20 -5.93 2.88
CA GLN A 85 -5.15 -6.02 1.78
C GLN A 85 -5.10 -7.39 1.07
N ILE A 86 -6.27 -7.99 0.88
CA ILE A 86 -6.50 -9.22 0.10
C ILE A 86 -7.66 -8.96 -0.87
N GLY A 87 -7.34 -8.74 -2.14
CA GLY A 87 -8.31 -8.26 -3.12
C GLY A 87 -8.88 -6.90 -2.70
N GLU A 88 -10.20 -6.81 -2.55
CA GLU A 88 -10.89 -5.59 -2.09
C GLU A 88 -11.09 -5.54 -0.57
N HIS A 89 -10.68 -6.58 0.15
CA HIS A 89 -10.90 -6.68 1.59
C HIS A 89 -9.63 -6.37 2.37
N VAL A 90 -9.79 -5.87 3.59
CA VAL A 90 -8.71 -5.74 4.57
C VAL A 90 -8.80 -6.92 5.53
N CYS A 91 -7.73 -7.71 5.62
CA CYS A 91 -7.63 -8.82 6.54
C CYS A 91 -7.34 -8.30 7.95
N THR A 92 -8.36 -8.36 8.82
CA THR A 92 -8.28 -7.94 10.22
C THR A 92 -7.14 -8.61 10.97
N GLU A 93 -6.94 -9.92 10.78
CA GLU A 93 -5.82 -10.66 11.40
C GLU A 93 -4.45 -10.09 11.03
N THR A 94 -4.29 -9.75 9.74
CA THR A 94 -3.03 -9.18 9.25
C THR A 94 -2.87 -7.73 9.69
N LEU A 95 -3.96 -6.95 9.71
CA LEU A 95 -3.94 -5.57 10.17
C LEU A 95 -3.53 -5.47 11.64
N ASP A 96 -4.09 -6.32 12.51
CA ASP A 96 -3.69 -6.38 13.92
C ASP A 96 -2.21 -6.76 14.07
N ALA A 97 -1.76 -7.81 13.37
CA ALA A 97 -0.37 -8.25 13.43
C ALA A 97 0.62 -7.17 12.96
N VAL A 98 0.33 -6.50 11.85
CA VAL A 98 1.17 -5.44 11.30
C VAL A 98 1.15 -4.21 12.20
N THR A 99 -0.02 -3.74 12.65
CA THR A 99 -0.10 -2.56 13.53
C THR A 99 0.59 -2.80 14.87
N ARG A 100 0.47 -3.99 15.46
CA ARG A 100 1.22 -4.37 16.66
C ARG A 100 2.73 -4.34 16.41
N ARG A 101 3.22 -4.94 15.31
CA ARG A 101 4.64 -4.90 14.91
C ARG A 101 5.16 -3.47 14.79
N GLU A 102 4.38 -2.56 14.21
CA GLU A 102 4.77 -1.16 14.05
C GLU A 102 4.76 -0.39 15.38
N VAL A 103 3.86 -0.72 16.30
CA VAL A 103 3.87 -0.21 17.68
C VAL A 103 5.11 -0.69 18.44
N ASP A 104 5.40 -1.99 18.38
CA ASP A 104 6.57 -2.59 19.04
C ASP A 104 7.89 -1.98 18.52
N ALA A 105 7.92 -1.60 17.24
CA ALA A 105 9.04 -0.92 16.62
C ALA A 105 9.09 0.60 16.86
N GLY A 106 8.14 1.17 17.62
CA GLY A 106 8.06 2.60 17.91
C GLY A 106 7.70 3.48 16.71
N ARG A 107 7.21 2.89 15.62
CA ARG A 107 6.87 3.60 14.38
C ARG A 107 5.39 3.99 14.28
N LEU A 108 4.54 3.37 15.09
CA LEU A 108 3.11 3.68 15.23
C LEU A 108 2.78 3.88 16.70
N SER A 109 1.94 4.87 17.04
CA SER A 109 1.47 5.06 18.42
C SER A 109 0.51 3.93 18.82
N PRO A 110 0.54 3.43 20.08
CA PRO A 110 -0.48 2.51 20.58
C PRO A 110 -1.90 3.12 20.55
N ASP A 111 -2.00 4.43 20.65
CA ASP A 111 -3.26 5.19 20.58
C ASP A 111 -3.63 5.61 19.14
N ASP A 112 -2.83 5.21 18.13
CA ASP A 112 -3.14 5.51 16.74
C ASP A 112 -4.50 4.92 16.35
N GLU A 113 -5.31 5.70 15.63
CA GLU A 113 -6.65 5.31 15.20
C GLU A 113 -6.65 3.99 14.43
N LEU A 114 -5.62 3.74 13.61
CA LEU A 114 -5.49 2.50 12.84
C LEU A 114 -5.23 1.30 13.76
N ARG A 115 -4.40 1.46 14.80
CA ARG A 115 -4.14 0.43 15.82
C ARG A 115 -5.42 0.14 16.60
N GLN A 116 -6.09 1.18 17.09
CA GLN A 116 -7.34 1.06 17.86
C GLN A 116 -8.45 0.39 17.04
N ARG A 117 -8.53 0.72 15.74
CA ARG A 117 -9.44 0.05 14.80
C ARG A 117 -9.10 -1.42 14.65
N ALA A 118 -7.83 -1.78 14.44
CA ALA A 118 -7.41 -3.17 14.29
C ALA A 118 -7.76 -4.02 15.52
N VAL A 119 -7.52 -3.51 16.73
CA VAL A 119 -7.87 -4.18 17.99
C VAL A 119 -9.37 -4.42 18.09
N ARG A 120 -10.17 -3.38 17.82
CA ARG A 120 -11.64 -3.47 17.88
C ARG A 120 -12.20 -4.45 16.85
N GLU A 121 -11.71 -4.41 15.62
CA GLU A 121 -12.16 -5.32 14.56
C GLU A 121 -11.73 -6.77 14.86
N MET A 122 -10.53 -6.99 15.41
CA MET A 122 -10.05 -8.31 15.82
C MET A 122 -10.94 -8.94 16.90
N ALA A 123 -11.52 -8.14 17.80
CA ALA A 123 -12.43 -8.61 18.83
C ALA A 123 -13.84 -8.96 18.32
N ALA A 124 -14.21 -8.51 17.11
CA ALA A 124 -15.50 -8.80 16.49
C ALA A 124 -15.42 -10.03 15.57
N PRO A 125 -16.54 -10.70 15.24
CA PRO A 125 -16.56 -11.72 14.21
C PRO A 125 -16.08 -11.15 12.86
N HIS A 126 -15.05 -11.76 12.28
CA HIS A 126 -14.46 -11.35 11.01
C HIS A 126 -14.04 -12.58 10.19
N PRO A 127 -13.96 -12.47 8.86
CA PRO A 127 -13.43 -13.54 8.03
C PRO A 127 -11.93 -13.73 8.30
N THR A 128 -11.52 -14.97 8.45
CA THR A 128 -10.10 -15.36 8.54
C THR A 128 -9.35 -14.99 7.26
N ARG A 129 -8.03 -14.87 7.35
CA ARG A 129 -7.18 -14.67 6.17
C ARG A 129 -7.42 -15.71 5.07
N ALA A 130 -7.56 -16.99 5.44
CA ALA A 130 -7.79 -18.08 4.50
C ALA A 130 -9.13 -17.93 3.76
N GLN A 131 -10.19 -17.54 4.47
CA GLN A 131 -11.50 -17.27 3.88
C GLN A 131 -11.44 -16.11 2.88
N LEU A 132 -10.75 -15.01 3.24
CA LEU A 132 -10.56 -13.87 2.33
C LEU A 132 -9.79 -14.25 1.07
N MET A 133 -8.74 -15.06 1.18
CA MET A 133 -8.00 -15.56 0.01
C MET A 133 -8.88 -16.43 -0.89
N ALA A 134 -9.73 -17.29 -0.30
CA ALA A 134 -10.68 -18.10 -1.06
C ALA A 134 -11.72 -17.23 -1.81
N MET A 135 -12.26 -16.21 -1.15
CA MET A 135 -13.19 -15.26 -1.76
C MET A 135 -12.57 -14.49 -2.93
N ASP A 136 -11.33 -13.99 -2.76
CA ASP A 136 -10.60 -13.29 -3.82
C ASP A 136 -10.30 -14.21 -5.01
N ALA A 137 -9.88 -15.46 -4.76
CA ALA A 137 -9.65 -16.45 -5.80
C ALA A 137 -10.93 -16.77 -6.59
N GLN A 138 -12.06 -16.96 -5.90
CA GLN A 138 -13.36 -17.19 -6.54
C GLN A 138 -13.77 -16.01 -7.43
N ARG A 139 -13.61 -14.79 -6.94
CA ARG A 139 -13.94 -13.57 -7.70
C ARG A 139 -13.09 -13.45 -8.97
N ARG A 140 -11.78 -13.69 -8.88
CA ARG A 140 -10.89 -13.67 -10.04
C ARG A 140 -11.30 -14.71 -11.09
N ALA A 141 -11.65 -15.92 -10.64
CA ALA A 141 -12.13 -16.98 -11.54
C ALA A 141 -13.44 -16.58 -12.26
N GLN A 142 -14.40 -15.99 -11.55
CA GLN A 142 -15.65 -15.49 -12.14
C GLN A 142 -15.40 -14.36 -13.16
N ALA A 143 -14.50 -13.42 -12.84
CA ALA A 143 -14.13 -12.35 -13.77
C ALA A 143 -13.51 -12.90 -15.06
N SER A 144 -12.62 -13.89 -14.98
CA SER A 144 -12.03 -14.53 -16.15
C SER A 144 -13.04 -15.28 -17.02
N GLN A 145 -14.05 -15.92 -16.41
CA GLN A 145 -15.12 -16.61 -17.15
C GLN A 145 -15.97 -15.62 -17.95
N LEU A 146 -16.37 -14.50 -17.35
CA LEU A 146 -17.16 -13.46 -18.03
C LEU A 146 -16.46 -12.89 -19.27
N THR A 147 -15.14 -12.72 -19.22
CA THR A 147 -14.33 -12.25 -20.36
C THR A 147 -14.24 -13.29 -21.48
N GLN A 148 -14.23 -14.59 -21.16
CA GLN A 148 -14.18 -15.66 -22.17
C GLN A 148 -15.53 -15.93 -22.85
N THR A 149 -16.65 -15.69 -22.16
CA THR A 149 -18.01 -15.90 -22.70
C THR A 149 -18.57 -14.73 -23.53
N GLN A 150 -17.81 -13.68 -23.83
CA GLN A 150 -18.20 -12.68 -24.83
C GLN A 150 -17.73 -13.12 -26.24
N PRO A 151 -18.59 -13.78 -27.07
CA PRO A 151 -18.22 -14.04 -28.45
C PRO A 151 -18.10 -12.72 -29.22
N ALA A 152 -17.03 -12.60 -30.00
CA ALA A 152 -16.77 -11.53 -30.97
C ALA A 152 -17.77 -11.51 -32.17
N SER A 153 -19.02 -11.94 -31.97
CA SER A 153 -20.02 -12.16 -33.02
C SER A 153 -21.13 -11.09 -33.05
N ARG A 154 -20.83 -9.84 -32.70
CA ARG A 154 -21.79 -8.72 -32.82
C ARG A 154 -21.54 -7.74 -33.97
N TRP A 155 -20.50 -7.93 -34.79
CA TRP A 155 -20.18 -7.03 -35.91
C TRP A 155 -20.29 -7.64 -37.32
N ARG A 156 -21.05 -8.74 -37.53
CA ARG A 156 -21.29 -9.32 -38.88
C ARG A 156 -22.70 -9.17 -39.44
N ARG A 157 -23.41 -8.07 -39.13
CA ARG A 157 -24.66 -7.71 -39.84
C ARG A 157 -24.79 -6.19 -40.02
N ALA A 158 -23.92 -5.57 -40.81
CA ALA A 158 -24.11 -4.17 -41.23
C ALA A 158 -23.45 -3.81 -42.59
N LEU A 159 -23.19 -4.78 -43.48
CA LEU A 159 -22.56 -4.51 -44.79
C LEU A 159 -23.18 -5.32 -45.94
N THR A 160 -24.51 -5.35 -46.06
CA THR A 160 -25.19 -5.92 -47.25
C THR A 160 -26.36 -5.10 -47.80
N TRP A 161 -26.38 -3.78 -47.57
CA TRP A 161 -27.47 -2.92 -48.07
C TRP A 161 -27.04 -1.70 -48.89
N TRP A 162 -25.85 -1.68 -49.48
CA TRP A 162 -25.42 -0.62 -50.39
C TRP A 162 -24.87 -1.18 -51.70
N ARG A 163 -25.78 -1.65 -52.57
CA ARG A 163 -25.62 -1.74 -54.03
C ARG A 163 -26.97 -2.12 -54.64
N ARG A 164 -27.78 -1.10 -54.97
CA ARG A 164 -28.78 -1.06 -56.06
C ARG A 164 -29.65 0.18 -55.86
N THR A 165 -29.31 1.26 -56.56
CA THR A 165 -30.08 1.88 -57.67
C THR A 165 -29.40 3.20 -58.00
#